data_AF-A0A931UFM5-F1
#
_entry.id   AF-A0A931UFM5-F1
#
_cell.length_a   1.000
_cell.length_b   1.000
_cell.length_c   1.000
_cell.angle_alpha   90.00
_cell.angle_beta   90.00
_cell.angle_gamma   90.00
#
_symmetry.space_group_name_H-M   'P 1'
#
loop_
_entity.id
_entity.type
_entity.pdbx_description
1 polymer ?
#
loop_
_entity_poly.entity_id
_entity_poly.type
_entity_poly.pdbx_seq_one_letter_code
_entity_poly.pdbx_strand_id
1 'polypeptide(L)' 'PAYTPNLKEALKQFEKQHIERVLEQVSQDRKEAARLLDISLSSLYRKIEEFGIS' A
#
# COMPACT_ATOMS: atom_id res chain seq x y z
N PRO A 1 -10.52 10.01 1.32
CA PRO A 1 -10.82 9.10 2.45
C PRO A 1 -11.68 9.85 3.46
N ALA A 2 -12.70 9.22 4.03
CA ALA A 2 -13.51 9.85 5.08
C ALA A 2 -12.69 9.95 6.37
N TYR A 3 -12.75 11.10 7.05
CA TYR A 3 -12.08 11.30 8.33
C TYR A 3 -12.56 10.25 9.35
N THR A 4 -11.62 9.57 10.00
CA THR A 4 -11.89 8.65 11.10
C THR A 4 -11.06 9.06 12.31
N PRO A 5 -11.68 9.24 13.49
CA PRO A 5 -10.94 9.52 14.72
C PRO A 5 -10.18 8.30 15.24
N ASN A 6 -10.42 7.10 14.68
CA ASN A 6 -9.70 5.89 15.06
C ASN A 6 -8.34 5.82 14.36
N LEU A 7 -7.26 5.83 15.15
CA LEU A 7 -5.88 5.81 14.64
C LEU A 7 -5.58 4.59 13.74
N LYS A 8 -6.08 3.41 14.11
CA LYS A 8 -5.83 2.17 13.35
C LYS A 8 -6.46 2.24 11.96
N GLU A 9 -7.69 2.72 11.87
CA GLU A 9 -8.38 2.91 10.60
C GLU A 9 -7.74 4.01 9.75
N ALA A 10 -7.30 5.11 10.37
CA ALA A 10 -6.59 6.18 9.66
C ALA A 10 -5.28 5.69 9.04
N LEU A 11 -4.47 4.95 9.80
CA LEU A 11 -3.24 4.35 9.31
C LEU A 11 -3.50 3.36 8.18
N LYS A 12 -4.53 2.51 8.31
CA LYS A 12 -4.90 1.54 7.26
C LYS A 12 -5.27 2.23 5.95
N GLN A 13 -6.03 3.32 6.02
CA GLN A 13 -6.40 4.10 4.83
C GLN A 13 -5.19 4.78 4.19
N PHE A 14 -4.31 5.38 5.00
CA PHE A 14 -3.08 5.98 4.50
C PHE A 14 -2.17 4.95 3.85
N GLU A 15 -1.97 3.81 4.51
CA GLU A 15 -1.14 2.73 4.02
C GLU A 15 -1.63 2.19 2.67
N LYS A 16 -2.93 1.90 2.54
CA LYS A 16 -3.55 1.51 1.26
C LYS A 16 -3.23 2.51 0.16
N GLN A 17 -3.50 3.79 0.39
CA GLN A 17 -3.30 4.84 -0.61
C GLN A 17 -1.82 5.07 -0.94
N HIS A 18 -0.94 4.89 0.03
CA HIS A 18 0.49 5.03 -0.19
C HIS A 18 1.01 3.92 -1.10
N ILE A 19 0.58 2.68 -0.86
CA ILE A 19 0.92 1.52 -1.70
C ILE A 19 0.39 1.69 -3.12
N GLU A 20 -0.87 2.10 -3.29
CA GLU A 20 -1.48 2.36 -4.60
C GLU A 20 -0.68 3.40 -5.40
N ARG A 21 -0.33 4.54 -4.77
CA ARG A 21 0.45 5.59 -5.43
C ARG A 21 1.84 5.13 -5.85
N VAL A 22 2.52 4.36 -5.01
CA VAL A 22 3.85 3.84 -5.35
C VAL A 22 3.76 2.85 -6.51
N LEU A 23 2.77 1.96 -6.52
CA LEU A 23 2.52 1.03 -7.62
C LEU A 23 2.23 1.77 -8.94
N GLU A 24 1.42 2.83 -8.90
CA GLU A 24 1.18 3.69 -10.07
C GLU A 24 2.47 4.37 -10.55
N GLN A 25 3.27 4.92 -9.64
CA GLN A 25 4.53 5.60 -9.96
C GLN A 25 5.53 4.68 -10.69
N VAL A 26 5.54 3.38 -10.36
CA VAL A 26 6.44 2.39 -10.97
C VAL A 26 5.77 1.55 -12.05
N SER A 27 4.64 2.00 -12.60
CA SER A 27 3.91 1.29 -13.67
C SER A 27 3.57 -0.17 -13.32
N GLN A 28 3.15 -0.41 -12.08
CA GLN A 28 2.80 -1.72 -11.53
C GLN A 28 3.98 -2.70 -11.37
N ASP A 29 5.23 -2.23 -11.45
CA ASP A 29 6.40 -3.04 -11.07
C ASP A 29 6.42 -3.28 -9.55
N ARG A 30 5.90 -4.44 -9.13
CA ARG A 30 5.82 -4.85 -7.73
C ARG A 30 7.19 -4.98 -7.07
N LYS A 31 8.26 -5.28 -7.81
CA LYS A 31 9.62 -5.38 -7.23
C LYS A 31 10.15 -3.99 -6.90
N GLU A 32 10.00 -3.06 -7.83
CA GLU A 32 10.43 -1.68 -7.60
C GLU A 32 9.57 -0.99 -6.56
N ALA A 33 8.25 -1.24 -6.53
CA ALA A 33 7.38 -0.75 -5.48
C ALA A 33 7.79 -1.26 -4.08
N ALA A 34 8.10 -2.54 -3.94
CA ALA A 34 8.58 -3.12 -2.69
C ALA A 34 9.90 -2.48 -2.23
N ARG A 35 10.81 -2.20 -3.19
CA ARG A 35 12.08 -1.50 -2.93
C ARG A 35 11.85 -0.07 -2.46
N LEU A 36 10.93 0.67 -3.08
CA LEU A 36 10.61 2.05 -2.69
C LEU A 36 9.87 2.15 -1.35
N LEU A 37 9.03 1.17 -1.05
CA LEU A 37 8.29 1.06 0.22
C LEU A 37 9.15 0.48 1.36
N ASP A 38 10.39 0.08 1.09
CA ASP A 38 11.31 -0.57 2.04
C ASP A 38 10.69 -1.80 2.74
N ILE A 39 10.02 -2.65 1.96
CA ILE A 39 9.43 -3.90 2.43
C ILE A 39 9.79 -5.07 1.53
N SER A 40 9.67 -6.29 2.06
CA SER A 40 9.81 -7.49 1.24
C SER A 40 8.70 -7.58 0.18
N LEU A 41 9.00 -8.18 -0.97
CA LEU A 41 8.00 -8.44 -2.01
C LEU A 41 6.81 -9.25 -1.48
N SER A 42 7.07 -10.24 -0.62
CA SER A 42 6.04 -11.04 0.04
C SER A 42 5.14 -10.21 0.94
N SER A 43 5.71 -9.23 1.66
CA SER A 43 4.95 -8.30 2.50
C SER A 43 4.05 -7.39 1.65
N LEU A 44 4.57 -6.90 0.52
CA LEU A 44 3.80 -6.10 -0.42
C LEU A 44 2.59 -6.89 -0.95
N TYR A 45 2.80 -8.13 -1.39
CA TYR A 45 1.72 -9.00 -1.86
C TYR A 45 0.61 -9.21 -0.82
N ARG A 46 0.97 -9.48 0.44
CA ARG A 46 -0.03 -9.63 1.52
C ARG A 46 -0.83 -8.36 1.75
N LYS A 47 -0.19 -7.18 1.67
CA LYS A 47 -0.87 -5.89 1.81
C LYS A 47 -1.79 -5.59 0.62
N ILE A 48 -1.37 -5.94 -0.60
CA ILE A 48 -2.20 -5.83 -1.80
C ILE A 48 -3.46 -6.69 -1.65
N GLU A 49 -3.32 -7.94 -1.21
CA GLU A 49 -4.46 -8.83 -0.94
C GLU A 49 -5.35 -8.30 0.21
N GLU A 50 -4.77 -7.85 1.32
CA GLU A 50 -5.50 -7.32 2.47
C GLU A 50 -6.33 -6.07 2.12
N PHE A 51 -5.80 -5.22 1.25
CA PHE A 51 -6.44 -3.96 0.86
C PHE A 51 -7.28 -4.06 -0.42
N GLY A 52 -7.26 -5.21 -1.09
CA GLY A 52 -7.95 -5.44 -2.36
C GLY A 52 -7.45 -4.50 -3.47
N ILE A 53 -6.13 -4.28 -3.52
CA ILE A 53 -5.48 -3.46 -4.55
C ILE A 53 -5.29 -4.36 -5.79
N SER A 54 -5.73 -3.90 -6.97
CA SER A 54 -5.71 -4.65 -8.23
C SER A 54 -4.63 -4.15 -9.19
#